data_AF-A0A2I1HH60-F1
#
_entry.id   AF-A0A2I1HH60-F1
#
_cell.length_a   1.000
_cell.length_b   1.000
_cell.length_c   1.000
_cell.angle_alpha   90.00
_cell.angle_beta   90.00
_cell.angle_gamma   90.00
#
_symmetry.space_group_name_H-M   'P 1'
#
loop_
_entity.id
_entity.type
_entity.pdbx_description
1 polymer ?
#
loop_
_entity_poly.entity_id
_entity_poly.type
_entity_poly.pdbx_seq_one_letter_code
_entity_poly.pdbx_strand_id
1 'polypeptide(L)'
;MNNENKKIALNLSIEGKSNYPFYTDIYCTFNLKGEFVLYNYVKSFESIRNHKIIWIYSTQTKNNKWECKRFYRIPEDYELISISKYDKVYLVSKVSNDYIYEWNINTGR
;
A
#
# COMPACT_ATOMS: atom_id res chain seq x y z
N MET A 1 8.98 28.93 -12.27
CA MET A 1 9.45 27.79 -11.46
C MET A 1 9.54 26.60 -12.40
N ASN A 2 10.75 26.24 -12.86
CA ASN A 2 10.95 25.10 -13.76
C ASN A 2 10.74 23.80 -12.98
N ASN A 3 9.49 23.38 -12.82
CA ASN A 3 9.19 22.03 -12.38
C ASN A 3 9.29 21.12 -13.60
N GLU A 4 10.52 20.86 -14.04
CA GLU A 4 10.77 19.63 -14.81
C GLU A 4 10.26 18.47 -13.96
N ASN A 5 9.41 17.62 -14.54
CA ASN A 5 8.71 16.55 -13.85
C ASN A 5 9.68 15.69 -13.01
N LYS A 6 9.79 15.97 -11.70
CA LYS A 6 10.66 15.22 -10.80
C LYS A 6 10.05 13.84 -10.58
N LYS A 7 10.63 12.84 -11.24
CA LYS A 7 10.22 11.44 -11.09
C LYS A 7 10.84 10.86 -9.82
N ILE A 8 10.02 10.16 -9.04
CA ILE A 8 10.45 9.40 -7.86
C ILE A 8 10.17 7.92 -8.14
N ALA A 9 11.18 7.07 -8.01
CA ALA A 9 11.04 5.63 -8.17
C ALA A 9 10.68 4.98 -6.82
N LEU A 10 9.71 4.06 -6.81
CA LEU A 10 9.45 3.20 -5.67
C LEU A 10 10.25 1.90 -5.83
N ASN A 11 10.86 1.39 -4.76
CA ASN A 11 11.55 0.09 -4.77
C ASN A 11 10.59 -1.12 -4.71
N LEU A 12 9.47 -1.05 -5.42
CA LEU A 12 8.47 -2.12 -5.45
C LEU A 12 9.01 -3.29 -6.30
N SER A 13 9.60 -4.30 -5.67
CA SER A 13 10.00 -5.55 -6.34
C SER A 13 8.80 -6.48 -6.46
N ILE A 14 7.95 -6.25 -7.45
CA ILE A 14 7.03 -7.29 -7.92
C ILE A 14 7.81 -8.05 -8.99
N GLU A 15 8.46 -9.15 -8.62
CA GLU A 15 9.04 -10.07 -9.59
C GLU A 15 7.91 -10.58 -10.48
N GLY A 16 7.81 -10.05 -11.70
CA GLY A 16 6.60 -10.23 -12.49
C GLY A 16 6.37 -9.20 -13.57
N LYS A 17 7.38 -8.88 -14.37
CA LYS A 17 7.18 -8.14 -15.62
C LYS A 17 6.51 -9.06 -16.66
N SER A 18 5.26 -9.44 -16.45
CA SER A 18 4.39 -9.79 -17.57
C SER A 18 3.85 -8.49 -18.16
N ASN A 19 3.74 -8.42 -19.48
CA ASN A 19 3.37 -7.24 -20.29
C ASN A 19 1.94 -6.70 -20.05
N TYR A 20 1.31 -7.03 -18.92
CA TYR A 20 0.04 -6.47 -18.50
C TYR A 20 0.30 -5.55 -17.30
N PRO A 21 -0.22 -4.31 -17.27
CA PRO A 21 -0.16 -3.49 -16.08
C PRO A 21 -1.00 -4.16 -14.98
N PHE A 22 -0.37 -4.94 -14.10
CA PHE A 22 -0.98 -5.48 -12.88
C PHE A 22 -1.14 -4.39 -11.82
N TYR A 23 -1.72 -3.24 -12.22
CA TYR A 23 -2.10 -2.16 -11.32
C TYR A 23 -3.60 -2.30 -11.04
N THR A 24 -3.86 -3.26 -10.16
CA THR A 24 -5.10 -3.43 -9.40
C THR A 24 -5.30 -2.21 -8.49
N ASP A 25 -6.55 -1.92 -8.11
CA ASP A 25 -6.97 -0.70 -7.40
C ASP A 25 -5.91 -0.14 -6.45
N ILE A 26 -5.43 1.07 -6.79
CA ILE A 26 -4.39 1.75 -6.05
C ILE A 26 -5.02 2.85 -5.21
N TYR A 27 -4.84 2.76 -3.90
CA TYR A 27 -5.09 3.86 -2.98
C TYR A 27 -3.78 4.30 -2.37
N CYS A 28 -3.52 5.61 -2.30
CA CYS A 28 -2.32 6.11 -1.64
C CYS A 28 -2.59 7.38 -0.86
N THR A 29 -1.76 7.63 0.16
CA THR A 29 -1.82 8.82 0.99
C THR A 29 -0.44 9.11 1.58
N PHE A 30 -0.28 10.31 2.16
CA PHE A 30 0.84 10.62 3.03
C PHE A 30 0.34 10.69 4.46
N ASN A 31 1.06 10.07 5.39
CA ASN A 31 0.76 10.24 6.80
C ASN A 31 1.37 11.54 7.35
N LEU A 32 1.03 11.89 8.59
CA LEU A 32 1.55 13.09 9.24
C LEU A 32 3.07 13.08 9.48
N LYS A 33 3.72 11.91 9.40
CA LYS A 33 5.19 11.78 9.45
C LYS A 33 5.86 12.05 8.11
N GLY A 34 5.06 12.32 7.07
CA GLY A 34 5.53 12.48 5.70
C GLY A 34 5.94 11.17 5.04
N GLU A 35 5.56 10.01 5.57
CA GLU A 35 5.76 8.71 4.90
C GLU A 35 4.71 8.52 3.80
N PHE A 36 5.11 7.90 2.69
CA PHE A 36 4.20 7.55 1.61
C PHE A 36 3.58 6.18 1.89
N VAL A 37 2.26 6.13 1.98
CA VAL A 37 1.49 4.92 2.25
C VAL A 37 0.76 4.51 0.98
N LEU A 38 1.00 3.29 0.52
CA LEU A 38 0.49 2.75 -0.73
C LEU A 38 -0.27 1.46 -0.46
N TYR A 39 -1.50 1.37 -0.91
CA TYR A 39 -2.27 0.15 -0.98
C TYR A 39 -2.39 -0.33 -2.43
N ASN A 40 -2.19 -1.61 -2.66
CA ASN A 40 -2.47 -2.26 -3.94
C ASN A 40 -2.79 -3.75 -3.75
N TYR A 41 -3.30 -4.40 -4.81
CA TYR A 41 -3.33 -5.85 -4.87
C TYR A 41 -2.12 -6.40 -5.64
N VAL A 42 -1.42 -7.33 -5.02
CA VAL A 42 -0.28 -8.03 -5.60
C VAL A 42 -0.66 -9.46 -5.90
N LYS A 43 -0.49 -9.89 -7.14
CA LYS A 43 -0.65 -11.30 -7.51
C LYS A 43 0.67 -12.02 -7.26
N SER A 44 0.65 -13.11 -6.49
CA SER A 44 1.82 -13.98 -6.37
C SER A 44 1.95 -14.86 -7.62
N PHE A 45 3.17 -15.16 -8.07
CA PHE A 45 3.37 -16.11 -9.17
C PHE A 45 3.17 -17.56 -8.71
N GLU A 46 3.42 -17.83 -7.42
CA GLU A 46 3.29 -19.15 -6.81
C GLU A 46 1.84 -19.50 -6.46
N SER A 47 0.96 -18.50 -6.35
CA SER A 47 -0.45 -18.72 -6.06
C SER A 47 -1.34 -17.88 -6.96
N ILE A 48 -2.42 -18.44 -7.50
CA ILE A 48 -3.42 -17.71 -8.30
C ILE A 48 -4.13 -16.61 -7.47
N ARG A 49 -3.83 -16.49 -6.17
CA ARG A 49 -4.46 -15.53 -5.26
C ARG A 49 -3.85 -14.14 -5.37
N ASN A 50 -4.73 -13.15 -5.28
CA ASN A 50 -4.37 -11.76 -5.11
C ASN A 50 -4.21 -11.45 -3.62
N HIS A 51 -3.16 -10.72 -3.26
CA HIS A 51 -2.89 -10.28 -1.91
C HIS A 51 -3.06 -8.77 -1.82
N LYS A 52 -3.80 -8.33 -0.80
CA LYS A 52 -3.97 -6.92 -0.48
C LYS A 52 -2.84 -6.47 0.41
N ILE A 53 -2.01 -5.54 -0.05
CA ILE A 53 -0.81 -5.12 0.67
C ILE A 53 -0.83 -3.61 0.88
N ILE A 54 -0.55 -3.19 2.11
CA ILE A 54 -0.25 -1.81 2.47
C ILE A 54 1.26 -1.70 2.63
N TRP A 55 1.89 -0.87 1.81
CA TRP A 55 3.31 -0.54 1.82
C TRP A 55 3.52 0.83 2.44
N ILE A 56 4.60 0.98 3.21
CA ILE A 56 4.97 2.26 3.83
C ILE A 56 6.40 2.59 3.43
N TYR A 57 6.57 3.72 2.77
CA TYR A 57 7.85 4.18 2.22
C TYR A 57 8.40 5.38 2.98
N SER A 58 9.71 5.38 3.20
CA SER A 58 10.43 6.61 3.57
C SER A 58 10.43 7.57 2.39
N THR A 59 10.08 8.82 2.62
CA THR A 59 10.15 9.87 1.59
C THR A 59 11.51 10.58 1.53
N GLN A 60 12.43 10.22 2.43
CA GLN A 60 13.82 10.70 2.40
C GLN A 60 14.50 10.13 1.15
N THR A 61 14.56 10.94 0.09
CA THR A 61 15.07 10.50 -1.21
C THR A 61 16.57 10.33 -1.16
N LYS A 62 17.05 9.11 -1.39
CA LYS A 62 18.40 8.85 -1.88
C LYS A 62 18.28 8.48 -3.36
N ASN A 63 18.96 9.21 -4.24
CA ASN A 63 18.93 8.98 -5.70
C ASN A 63 17.51 8.99 -6.34
N ASN A 64 16.62 9.90 -5.89
CA ASN A 64 15.22 9.97 -6.33
C ASN A 64 14.45 8.65 -6.20
N LYS A 65 14.84 7.80 -5.25
CA LYS A 65 14.18 6.53 -4.96
C LYS A 65 13.67 6.55 -3.53
N TRP A 66 12.45 6.06 -3.34
CA TRP A 66 11.86 5.79 -2.03
C TRP A 66 11.95 4.30 -1.72
N GLU A 67 12.42 4.01 -0.52
CA GLU A 67 12.58 2.65 -0.01
C GLU A 67 11.42 2.28 0.93
N CYS A 68 10.84 1.11 0.68
CA CYS A 68 9.85 0.50 1.54
C CYS A 68 10.48 0.21 2.90
N LYS A 69 9.87 0.74 3.97
CA LYS A 69 10.29 0.51 5.36
C LYS A 69 9.62 -0.74 5.95
N ARG A 70 8.37 -0.98 5.56
CA ARG A 70 7.52 -2.06 6.08
C ARG A 70 6.30 -2.24 5.19
N PHE A 71 5.69 -3.42 5.27
CA PHE A 71 4.44 -3.73 4.59
C PHE A 71 3.55 -4.61 5.46
N TYR A 72 2.24 -4.53 5.22
CA TYR A 72 1.22 -5.31 5.90
C TYR A 72 0.30 -5.96 4.89
N ARG A 73 0.05 -7.27 5.04
CA ARG A 73 -0.97 -7.97 4.25
C ARG A 73 -2.31 -7.85 4.97
N ILE A 74 -3.33 -7.37 4.25
CA ILE A 74 -4.71 -7.41 4.73
C ILE A 74 -5.22 -8.86 4.58
N PRO A 75 -5.90 -9.44 5.59
CA PRO A 75 -6.48 -10.77 5.47
C PRO A 75 -7.52 -10.85 4.35
N GLU A 76 -7.67 -12.01 3.72
CA GLU A 76 -8.49 -12.18 2.49
C GLU A 76 -9.97 -11.82 2.69
N ASP A 77 -10.48 -12.05 3.89
CA ASP A 77 -11.86 -11.79 4.30
C ASP A 77 -12.17 -10.32 4.56
N TYR A 78 -11.22 -9.40 4.36
CA TYR A 78 -11.41 -7.97 4.62
C TYR A 78 -11.18 -7.13 3.37
N GLU A 79 -11.99 -6.10 3.16
CA GLU A 79 -11.78 -5.04 2.17
C GLU A 79 -11.32 -3.74 2.81
N LEU A 80 -10.48 -3.00 2.07
CA LEU A 80 -10.06 -1.67 2.47
C LEU A 80 -11.20 -0.67 2.23
N ILE A 81 -11.58 0.08 3.27
CA ILE A 81 -12.43 1.26 3.12
C ILE A 81 -11.55 2.49 2.86
N SER A 82 -10.59 2.75 3.76
CA SER A 82 -9.69 3.91 3.64
C SER A 82 -8.45 3.78 4.50
N ILE A 83 -7.43 4.58 4.16
CA ILE A 83 -6.24 4.79 5.00
C ILE A 83 -6.16 6.28 5.30
N SER A 84 -6.26 6.64 6.58
CA SER A 84 -6.17 8.02 7.02
C SER A 84 -4.73 8.48 7.16
N LYS A 85 -4.52 9.81 7.07
CA LYS A 85 -3.23 10.44 7.36
C LYS A 85 -2.73 10.24 8.81
N TYR A 86 -3.59 9.75 9.71
CA TYR A 86 -3.30 9.52 11.13
C TYR A 86 -2.85 8.08 11.42
N ASP A 87 -2.33 7.38 10.41
CA ASP A 87 -1.89 5.99 10.54
C ASP A 87 -3.01 5.02 10.96
N LYS A 88 -4.27 5.31 10.57
CA LYS A 88 -5.43 4.43 10.77
C LYS A 88 -5.90 3.84 9.44
N VAL A 89 -6.14 2.54 9.43
CA VAL A 89 -6.71 1.77 8.32
C VAL A 89 -8.08 1.29 8.73
N TYR A 90 -9.08 1.54 7.91
CA TYR A 90 -10.44 1.08 8.14
C TYR A 90 -10.78 -0.05 7.18
N LEU A 91 -11.23 -1.17 7.74
CA LEU A 91 -11.54 -2.39 7.01
C LEU A 91 -13.00 -2.79 7.24
N VAL A 92 -13.61 -3.39 6.23
CA VAL A 92 -14.90 -4.08 6.35
C VAL A 92 -14.70 -5.56 6.09
N SER A 93 -15.36 -6.41 6.86
CA SER A 93 -15.36 -7.85 6.60
C SER A 93 -16.24 -8.14 5.38
N LYS A 94 -15.81 -9.05 4.52
CA LYS A 94 -16.59 -9.57 3.38
C LYS A 94 -17.64 -10.58 3.79
N VAL A 95 -17.47 -11.15 4.98
CA VAL A 95 -18.27 -12.27 5.49
C VAL A 95 -19.33 -11.77 6.46
N SER A 96 -19.06 -10.66 7.15
CA SER A 96 -19.95 -10.01 8.12
C SER A 96 -19.91 -8.49 7.92
N ASN A 97 -21.06 -7.87 7.69
CA ASN A 97 -21.12 -6.45 7.27
C ASN A 97 -21.55 -5.50 8.39
N ASP A 98 -21.61 -5.97 9.63
CA ASP A 98 -22.24 -5.23 10.74
C ASP A 98 -21.25 -4.35 11.51
N TYR A 99 -19.96 -4.40 11.17
CA TYR A 99 -18.89 -3.67 11.85
C TYR A 99 -17.82 -3.15 10.89
N ILE A 100 -17.22 -2.02 11.25
CA ILE A 100 -15.99 -1.48 10.65
C ILE A 100 -14.85 -1.72 11.64
N TYR A 101 -13.73 -2.22 11.13
CA TYR A 101 -12.53 -2.47 11.92
C TYR A 101 -11.52 -1.35 11.71
N GLU A 102 -10.98 -0.82 12.81
CA GLU A 102 -9.88 0.15 12.80
C GLU A 102 -8.56 -0.55 13.16
N TRP A 103 -7.56 -0.39 12.30
CA TRP A 103 -6.20 -0.87 12.54
C TRP A 103 -5.20 0.30 12.54
N ASN A 104 -4.33 0.36 13.55
CA ASN A 104 -3.19 1.26 13.58
C ASN A 104 -1.95 0.62 12.93
N ILE A 105 -1.47 1.19 11.82
CA ILE A 105 -0.32 0.67 11.06
C ILE A 105 1.03 0.81 11.80
N ASN A 106 1.07 1.49 12.94
CA ASN A 106 2.28 1.56 13.77
C ASN A 106 2.36 0.48 14.84
N THR A 107 1.23 -0.07 15.27
CA THR A 107 1.16 -0.98 16.43
C THR A 107 0.80 -2.38 15.99
N GLY A 108 1.38 -2.84 14.87
CA GLY A 108 1.09 -4.13 14.25
C GLY A 108 0.83 -5.22 15.30
N ARG A 109 -0.37 -5.81 15.25
CA ARG A 109 -0.68 -7.04 15.97
C ARG A 109 -0.49 -8.20 15.01
#